data_AF-A0ABD1N6X4-F1
#
_entry.id   AF-A0ABD1N6X4-F1
#
_cell.length_a   1.000
_cell.length_b   1.000
_cell.length_c   1.000
_cell.angle_alpha   90.00
_cell.angle_beta   90.00
_cell.angle_gamma   90.00
#
_symmetry.space_group_name_H-M   'P 1'
#
loop_
_entity.id
_entity.type
_entity.pdbx_description
1 polymer ?
#
loop_
_entity_poly.entity_id
_entity_poly.type
_entity_poly.pdbx_seq_one_letter_code
_entity_poly.pdbx_strand_id
1 'polypeptide(L)'
;MNPSEITRRMYNSTNCDTDDAKYERALLSRSEITHGEHPLSLGKTSVWNLFFQDTEIIEQIDRDVKRTHPDMHFFSGDSQFARSNQEALKNVLIIFAKLNPGVRYVQGMNEILAPLYYVFKNDPDEENAAFAEADAFFCFVELLSGFRDNFVQQLDNSVVGIRSTITRLSQLLREHDEELWRHLEVTSKVNPQFYAFRWITLLLTQEFNFADILHIWDTLLSDPDGPQETLLRVCCAMLVLIRKRLLAGDFTSNLKLLQSYPTTNISHLLYVANKFRVQSV
;
A
#
# COMPACT_ATOMS: atom_id res chain seq x y z
N MET A 1 18.35 17.67 -3.08
CA MET A 1 18.82 19.01 -2.63
C MET A 1 19.09 18.90 -1.14
N ASN A 2 20.23 19.37 -0.66
CA ASN A 2 20.53 19.24 0.77
C ASN A 2 19.70 20.26 1.59
N PRO A 3 19.43 20.01 2.88
CA PRO A 3 18.61 20.92 3.69
C PRO A 3 19.15 22.34 3.81
N SER A 4 20.48 22.50 3.78
CA SER A 4 21.14 23.82 3.78
C SER A 4 20.79 24.65 2.54
N GLU A 5 20.68 24.03 1.37
CA GLU A 5 20.25 24.69 0.13
C GLU A 5 18.76 25.06 0.15
N ILE A 6 17.92 24.21 0.75
CA ILE A 6 16.48 24.46 0.91
C ILE A 6 16.27 25.67 1.81
N THR A 7 16.91 25.68 2.98
CA THR A 7 16.87 26.81 3.93
C THR A 7 17.39 28.10 3.28
N ARG A 8 18.50 28.04 2.54
CA ARG A 8 19.07 29.20 1.84
C ARG A 8 18.11 29.76 0.77
N ARG A 9 17.41 28.89 0.04
CA ARG A 9 16.39 29.32 -0.94
C ARG A 9 15.17 29.93 -0.27
N MET A 10 14.68 29.35 0.83
CA MET A 10 13.59 29.92 1.63
C MET A 10 13.95 31.32 2.15
N TYR A 11 15.17 31.50 2.65
CA TYR A 11 15.67 32.81 3.07
C TYR A 11 15.75 33.81 1.91
N ASN A 12 16.30 33.40 0.76
CA ASN A 12 16.37 34.24 -0.43
C ASN A 12 14.99 34.60 -1.01
N SER A 13 13.99 33.72 -0.89
CA SER A 13 12.59 34.00 -1.28
C SER A 13 11.87 34.93 -0.31
N THR A 14 12.32 35.02 0.95
CA THR A 14 11.72 35.90 1.97
C THR A 14 12.35 37.31 1.97
N ASN A 15 13.61 37.42 1.54
CA ASN A 15 14.37 38.68 1.50
C ASN A 15 14.28 39.43 0.15
N CYS A 16 13.34 39.09 -0.74
CA CYS A 16 13.25 39.74 -2.05
C CYS A 16 12.74 41.20 -2.05
N ASP A 17 12.42 41.80 -0.89
CA ASP A 17 11.86 43.16 -0.81
C ASP A 17 12.75 44.22 -0.15
N THR A 18 13.99 43.92 0.23
CA THR A 18 14.90 44.96 0.75
C THR A 18 16.34 44.63 0.43
N ASP A 19 16.90 45.23 -0.62
CA ASP A 19 18.33 45.52 -0.66
C ASP A 19 18.65 46.61 -1.70
N ASP A 20 18.57 47.85 -1.21
CA ASP A 20 19.09 49.04 -1.87
C ASP A 20 20.15 49.65 -0.94
N ALA A 21 21.34 49.03 -0.82
CA ALA A 21 22.46 49.63 -0.08
C ALA A 21 23.85 49.03 -0.41
N LYS A 22 24.62 49.83 -1.15
CA LYS A 22 26.08 50.09 -1.08
C LYS A 22 27.05 48.93 -0.78
N TYR A 23 27.89 48.68 -1.79
CA TYR A 23 29.18 47.97 -1.72
C TYR A 23 30.14 48.60 -0.69
N GLU A 24 30.33 47.94 0.46
CA GLU A 24 31.58 47.97 1.22
C GLU A 24 32.13 46.55 1.38
N ARG A 25 33.45 46.40 1.32
CA ARG A 25 34.17 45.12 1.52
C ARG A 25 33.98 44.64 2.95
N ALA A 26 32.86 43.97 3.21
CA ALA A 26 32.61 43.27 4.46
C ALA A 26 33.07 41.81 4.34
N LEU A 27 33.84 41.34 5.33
CA LEU A 27 34.03 39.91 5.56
C LEU A 27 32.64 39.24 5.59
N LEU A 28 32.48 38.13 4.86
CA LEU A 28 31.22 37.38 4.85
C LEU A 28 30.84 37.04 6.30
N SER A 29 29.79 37.69 6.81
CA SER A 29 29.26 37.38 8.15
C SER A 29 28.83 35.92 8.16
N ARG A 30 29.33 35.16 9.14
CA ARG A 30 28.96 33.76 9.28
C ARG A 30 27.51 33.74 9.74
N SER A 31 26.61 33.27 8.88
CA SER A 31 25.20 33.13 9.21
C SER A 31 25.05 32.28 10.47
N GLU A 32 24.46 32.84 11.52
CA GLU A 32 24.15 32.09 12.73
C GLU A 32 23.08 31.05 12.40
N ILE A 33 23.44 29.76 12.47
CA ILE A 33 22.49 28.66 12.26
C ILE A 33 21.54 28.69 13.46
N THR A 34 20.27 29.05 13.23
CA THR A 34 19.28 29.04 14.30
C THR A 34 19.10 27.60 14.81
N HIS A 35 18.77 27.41 16.09
CA HIS A 35 18.73 26.09 16.72
C HIS A 35 17.75 25.09 16.03
N GLY A 36 16.80 25.59 15.24
CA GLY A 36 15.88 24.81 14.40
C GLY A 36 16.44 24.36 13.04
N GLU A 37 17.53 24.98 12.57
CA GLU A 37 18.22 24.71 11.30
C GLU A 37 19.45 23.81 11.46
N HIS A 38 19.67 23.28 12.66
CA HIS A 38 20.77 22.38 12.96
C HIS A 38 20.45 20.93 12.49
N PRO A 39 21.39 20.18 11.89
CA PRO A 39 21.20 18.79 11.48
C PRO A 39 20.81 17.83 12.61
N LEU A 40 21.19 18.18 13.86
CA LEU A 40 20.84 17.42 15.08
C LEU A 40 19.64 18.01 15.82
N SER A 41 18.90 18.93 15.18
CA SER A 41 17.68 19.51 15.75
C SER A 41 16.64 18.41 15.97
N LEU A 42 16.25 18.22 17.24
CA LEU A 42 15.17 17.31 17.64
C LEU A 42 13.77 17.91 17.37
N GLY A 43 13.71 19.14 16.86
CA GLY A 43 12.45 19.81 16.56
C GLY A 43 11.69 19.11 15.43
N LYS A 44 10.44 18.74 15.66
CA LYS A 44 9.56 18.08 14.67
C LYS A 44 9.30 18.94 13.41
N THR A 45 9.55 20.24 13.48
CA THR A 45 9.37 21.20 12.38
C THR A 45 10.68 21.56 11.67
N SER A 46 11.81 20.96 12.04
CA SER A 46 13.10 21.23 11.39
C SER A 46 13.12 20.69 9.96
N VAL A 47 13.63 21.49 9.02
CA VAL A 47 13.88 21.08 7.63
C VAL A 47 14.77 19.83 7.57
N TRP A 48 15.71 19.69 8.50
CA TRP A 48 16.56 18.51 8.61
C TRP A 48 15.79 17.27 9.05
N ASN A 49 14.90 17.41 10.02
CA ASN A 49 14.08 16.29 10.50
C ASN A 49 13.17 15.77 9.37
N LEU A 50 12.51 16.68 8.64
CA LEU A 50 11.73 16.32 7.46
C LEU A 50 12.59 15.66 6.38
N PHE A 51 13.79 16.19 6.12
CA PHE A 51 14.72 15.61 5.15
C PHE A 51 15.17 14.19 5.52
N PHE A 52 15.50 13.92 6.78
CA PHE A 52 15.89 12.59 7.23
C PHE A 52 14.72 11.61 7.15
N GLN A 53 13.51 12.02 7.54
CA GLN A 53 12.29 11.21 7.38
C GLN A 53 12.01 10.90 5.90
N ASP A 54 12.10 11.90 5.02
CA ASP A 54 11.93 11.72 3.57
C ASP A 54 12.98 10.76 3.00
N THR A 55 14.24 10.88 3.44
CA THR A 55 15.34 10.02 2.99
C THR A 55 15.10 8.57 3.41
N GLU A 56 14.70 8.34 4.66
CA GLU A 56 14.37 7.00 5.17
C GLU A 56 13.22 6.35 4.39
N ILE A 57 12.16 7.12 4.10
CA ILE A 57 11.03 6.66 3.28
C ILE A 57 11.49 6.33 1.85
N ILE A 58 12.29 7.18 1.22
CA ILE A 58 12.80 6.95 -0.13
C ILE A 58 13.67 5.70 -0.19
N GLU A 59 14.54 5.48 0.81
CA GLU A 59 15.36 4.27 0.89
C GLU A 59 14.51 3.01 1.12
N GLN A 60 13.44 3.12 1.91
CA GLN A 60 12.50 2.03 2.10
C GLN A 60 11.79 1.67 0.78
N ILE A 61 11.29 2.68 0.06
CA ILE A 61 10.68 2.50 -1.26
C ILE A 61 11.66 1.85 -2.23
N ASP A 62 12.92 2.31 -2.29
CA ASP A 62 13.93 1.75 -3.18
C ASP A 62 14.19 0.25 -2.90
N ARG A 63 14.30 -0.14 -1.62
CA ARG A 63 14.44 -1.55 -1.24
C ARG A 63 13.23 -2.38 -1.63
N ASP A 64 12.02 -1.85 -1.43
CA ASP A 64 10.77 -2.54 -1.70
C ASP A 64 10.52 -2.70 -3.20
N VAL A 65 10.77 -1.66 -4.00
CA VAL A 65 10.64 -1.70 -5.46
C VAL A 65 11.59 -2.72 -6.08
N LYS A 66 12.83 -2.82 -5.59
CA LYS A 66 13.82 -3.80 -6.07
C LYS A 66 13.43 -5.26 -5.81
N ARG A 67 12.56 -5.51 -4.83
CA ARG A 67 12.07 -6.86 -4.49
C ARG A 67 10.63 -7.12 -4.96
N THR A 68 9.99 -6.17 -5.65
CA THR A 68 8.65 -6.34 -6.21
C THR A 68 8.68 -7.37 -7.33
N HIS A 69 7.87 -8.43 -7.20
CA HIS A 69 7.74 -9.51 -8.19
C HIS A 69 9.07 -9.95 -8.83
N PRO A 70 10.00 -10.55 -8.05
CA PRO A 70 11.37 -10.87 -8.49
C PRO A 70 11.40 -11.83 -9.67
N ASP A 71 10.37 -12.66 -9.81
CA ASP A 71 10.25 -13.66 -10.87
C ASP A 71 9.78 -13.07 -12.22
N MET A 72 9.40 -11.79 -12.25
CA MET A 72 8.91 -11.12 -13.45
C MET A 72 9.97 -10.21 -14.06
N HIS A 73 10.40 -10.51 -15.29
CA HIS A 73 11.33 -9.68 -16.06
C HIS A 73 10.86 -8.23 -16.27
N PHE A 74 9.56 -7.99 -16.15
CA PHE A 74 8.97 -6.65 -16.23
C PHE A 74 9.40 -5.76 -15.04
N PHE A 75 9.47 -6.33 -13.84
CA PHE A 75 9.81 -5.63 -12.60
C PHE A 75 11.24 -5.86 -12.14
N SER A 76 11.86 -6.97 -12.55
CA SER A 76 13.16 -7.41 -12.03
C SER A 76 14.11 -7.80 -13.16
N GLY A 77 15.28 -7.17 -13.19
CA GLY A 77 16.35 -7.45 -14.14
C GLY A 77 17.26 -6.24 -14.40
N ASP A 78 18.38 -6.50 -15.07
CA ASP A 78 19.35 -5.47 -15.44
C ASP A 78 19.03 -4.75 -16.76
N SER A 79 17.93 -5.12 -17.41
CA SER A 79 17.51 -4.48 -18.66
C SER A 79 17.11 -3.03 -18.40
N GLN A 80 17.35 -2.17 -19.40
CA GLN A 80 16.91 -0.77 -19.34
C GLN A 80 15.40 -0.66 -19.15
N PHE A 81 14.64 -1.61 -19.71
CA PHE A 81 13.19 -1.68 -19.58
C PHE A 81 12.76 -1.92 -18.13
N ALA A 82 13.29 -2.95 -17.47
CA ALA A 82 12.97 -3.24 -16.06
C ALA A 82 13.36 -2.09 -15.14
N ARG A 83 14.55 -1.49 -15.35
CA ARG A 83 15.00 -0.32 -14.57
C ARG A 83 14.09 0.90 -14.76
N SER A 84 13.60 1.14 -15.98
CA SER A 84 12.64 2.21 -16.24
C SER A 84 11.32 1.98 -15.50
N ASN A 85 10.84 0.73 -15.46
CA ASN A 85 9.62 0.37 -14.73
C ASN A 85 9.79 0.52 -13.21
N GLN A 86 10.93 0.10 -12.66
CA GLN A 86 11.25 0.30 -11.25
C GLN A 86 11.29 1.79 -10.90
N GLU A 87 11.91 2.62 -11.73
CA GLU A 87 11.97 4.06 -11.47
C GLU A 87 10.57 4.71 -11.51
N ALA A 88 9.70 4.31 -12.44
CA ALA A 88 8.31 4.76 -12.48
C ALA A 88 7.54 4.39 -11.20
N LEU A 89 7.63 3.13 -10.75
CA LEU A 89 7.02 2.70 -9.48
C LEU A 89 7.53 3.54 -8.29
N LYS A 90 8.85 3.76 -8.22
CA LYS A 90 9.48 4.55 -7.17
C LYS A 90 9.00 6.00 -7.19
N ASN A 91 8.92 6.64 -8.36
CA ASN A 91 8.42 8.01 -8.49
C ASN A 91 7.00 8.15 -7.97
N VAL A 92 6.10 7.25 -8.41
CA VAL A 92 4.69 7.24 -7.99
C VAL A 92 4.58 7.10 -6.47
N LEU A 93 5.31 6.16 -5.86
CA LEU A 93 5.29 5.94 -4.41
C LEU A 93 5.87 7.12 -3.62
N ILE A 94 6.94 7.74 -4.11
CA ILE A 94 7.55 8.93 -3.48
C ILE A 94 6.56 10.10 -3.52
N ILE A 95 5.96 10.36 -4.69
CA ILE A 95 4.99 11.44 -4.86
C ILE A 95 3.78 11.20 -3.95
N PHE A 96 3.25 9.97 -3.92
CA PHE A 96 2.16 9.60 -3.02
C PHE A 96 2.49 9.87 -1.55
N ALA A 97 3.66 9.41 -1.08
CA ALA A 97 4.08 9.57 0.30
C ALA A 97 4.21 11.05 0.71
N LYS A 98 4.68 11.90 -0.21
CA LYS A 98 4.79 13.34 0.00
C LYS A 98 3.45 14.06 0.02
N LEU A 99 2.52 13.67 -0.84
CA LEU A 99 1.19 14.28 -0.91
C LEU A 99 0.27 13.82 0.23
N ASN A 100 0.55 12.67 0.84
CA ASN A 100 -0.28 12.07 1.89
C ASN A 100 0.48 11.94 3.22
N PRO A 101 0.88 13.04 3.89
CA PRO A 101 1.74 12.99 5.08
C PRO A 101 1.14 12.26 6.30
N GLY A 102 -0.18 12.06 6.31
CA GLY A 102 -0.89 11.31 7.34
C GLY A 102 -0.87 9.79 7.17
N VAL A 103 -0.62 9.29 5.95
CA VAL A 103 -0.48 7.85 5.65
C VAL A 103 0.98 7.52 5.35
N ARG A 104 1.62 8.33 4.52
CA ARG A 104 2.98 8.14 3.97
C ARG A 104 3.07 6.80 3.23
N TYR A 105 4.29 6.36 2.96
CA TYR A 105 4.54 5.02 2.41
C TYR A 105 4.43 3.98 3.53
N VAL A 106 3.70 2.89 3.25
CA VAL A 106 3.64 1.70 4.11
C VAL A 106 4.13 0.51 3.29
N GLN A 107 4.98 -0.33 3.90
CA GLN A 107 5.52 -1.52 3.25
C GLN A 107 4.39 -2.39 2.67
N GLY A 108 4.50 -2.73 1.38
CA GLY A 108 3.49 -3.49 0.64
C GLY A 108 2.66 -2.63 -0.33
N MET A 109 2.69 -1.30 -0.21
CA MET A 109 2.12 -0.40 -1.23
C MET A 109 2.74 -0.59 -2.62
N ASN A 110 4.00 -0.99 -2.69
CA ASN A 110 4.68 -1.37 -3.93
C ASN A 110 3.97 -2.53 -4.66
N GLU A 111 3.44 -3.51 -3.92
CA GLU A 111 2.73 -4.66 -4.47
C GLU A 111 1.32 -4.28 -4.96
N ILE A 112 0.70 -3.26 -4.36
CA ILE A 112 -0.60 -2.72 -4.80
C ILE A 112 -0.42 -1.89 -6.09
N LEU A 113 0.63 -1.10 -6.17
CA LEU A 113 0.89 -0.28 -7.35
C LEU A 113 1.29 -1.13 -8.58
N ALA A 114 2.00 -2.24 -8.37
CA ALA A 114 2.55 -3.06 -9.44
C ALA A 114 1.50 -3.57 -10.46
N PRO A 115 0.36 -4.16 -10.06
CA PRO A 115 -0.72 -4.53 -10.98
C PRO A 115 -1.23 -3.37 -11.83
N LEU A 116 -1.47 -2.20 -11.23
CA LEU A 116 -1.97 -1.02 -11.94
C LEU A 116 -0.98 -0.56 -13.01
N TYR A 117 0.27 -0.36 -12.60
CA TYR A 117 1.32 0.10 -13.52
C TYR A 117 1.59 -0.93 -14.63
N TYR A 118 1.56 -2.23 -14.32
CA TYR A 118 1.72 -3.28 -15.32
C TYR A 118 0.63 -3.21 -16.40
N VAL A 119 -0.64 -3.06 -16.00
CA VAL A 119 -1.75 -3.00 -16.95
C VAL A 119 -1.61 -1.77 -17.85
N PHE A 120 -1.40 -0.57 -17.28
CA PHE A 120 -1.25 0.64 -18.08
C PHE A 120 -0.02 0.62 -18.97
N LYS A 121 1.11 0.05 -18.50
CA LYS A 121 2.33 0.03 -19.30
C LYS A 121 2.28 -0.95 -20.47
N ASN A 122 1.45 -1.99 -20.36
CA ASN A 122 1.22 -2.97 -21.42
C ASN A 122 -0.06 -2.67 -22.21
N ASP A 123 -0.57 -1.43 -22.15
CA ASP A 123 -1.70 -1.02 -22.99
C ASP A 123 -1.36 -1.23 -24.48
N PRO A 124 -2.27 -1.82 -25.29
CA PRO A 124 -2.05 -2.00 -26.72
C PRO A 124 -1.86 -0.68 -27.49
N ASP A 125 -2.39 0.42 -26.97
CA ASP A 125 -2.22 1.76 -27.49
C ASP A 125 -0.95 2.40 -26.91
N GLU A 126 0.03 2.67 -27.77
CA GLU A 126 1.31 3.27 -27.37
C GLU A 126 1.15 4.67 -26.78
N GLU A 127 0.11 5.43 -27.18
CA GLU A 127 -0.15 6.74 -26.60
C GLU A 127 -0.58 6.60 -25.13
N ASN A 128 -1.47 5.65 -24.82
CA ASN A 128 -1.88 5.38 -23.43
C ASN A 128 -0.71 4.82 -22.61
N ALA A 129 0.05 3.87 -23.16
CA ALA A 129 1.20 3.27 -22.49
C ALA A 129 2.34 4.28 -22.17
N ALA A 130 2.37 5.43 -22.86
CA ALA A 130 3.28 6.52 -22.56
C ALA A 130 2.89 7.29 -21.29
N PHE A 131 1.60 7.35 -20.95
CA PHE A 131 1.08 8.01 -19.73
C PHE A 131 0.92 7.08 -18.53
N ALA A 132 1.32 5.81 -18.66
CA ALA A 132 1.17 4.78 -17.64
C ALA A 132 1.63 5.16 -16.23
N GLU A 133 2.69 5.95 -16.08
CA GLU A 133 3.16 6.41 -14.76
C GLU A 133 2.15 7.37 -14.10
N ALA A 134 1.58 8.30 -14.87
CA ALA A 134 0.60 9.26 -14.37
C ALA A 134 -0.74 8.57 -14.08
N ASP A 135 -1.20 7.71 -14.99
CA ASP A 135 -2.45 6.97 -14.82
C ASP A 135 -2.37 6.02 -13.63
N ALA A 136 -1.25 5.31 -13.47
CA ALA A 136 -0.99 4.49 -12.30
C ALA A 136 -1.04 5.31 -11.00
N PHE A 137 -0.48 6.52 -10.99
CA PHE A 137 -0.54 7.39 -9.81
C PHE A 137 -1.99 7.74 -9.43
N PHE A 138 -2.79 8.24 -10.38
CA PHE A 138 -4.16 8.65 -10.07
C PHE A 138 -5.04 7.48 -9.68
N CYS A 139 -4.97 6.35 -10.39
CA CYS A 139 -5.70 5.14 -10.02
C CYS A 139 -5.25 4.57 -8.68
N PHE A 140 -3.96 4.63 -8.35
CA PHE A 140 -3.45 4.19 -7.06
C PHE A 140 -3.97 5.07 -5.91
N VAL A 141 -3.99 6.39 -6.09
CA VAL A 141 -4.54 7.34 -5.12
C VAL A 141 -6.04 7.08 -4.91
N GLU A 142 -6.80 6.94 -6.00
CA GLU A 142 -8.24 6.68 -5.94
C GLU A 142 -8.53 5.36 -5.22
N LEU A 143 -7.83 4.28 -5.60
CA LEU A 143 -7.97 2.97 -4.97
C LEU A 143 -7.68 3.05 -3.48
N LEU A 144 -6.53 3.61 -3.08
CA LEU A 144 -6.16 3.71 -1.67
C LEU A 144 -7.05 4.65 -0.88
N SER A 145 -7.73 5.62 -1.51
CA SER A 145 -8.68 6.48 -0.81
C SER A 145 -9.81 5.68 -0.17
N GLY A 146 -10.29 4.63 -0.84
CA GLY A 146 -11.32 3.71 -0.34
C GLY A 146 -10.85 2.79 0.79
N PHE A 147 -9.55 2.59 0.93
CA PHE A 147 -8.95 1.75 1.98
C PHE A 147 -8.16 2.56 3.01
N ARG A 148 -8.19 3.90 2.94
CA ARG A 148 -7.31 4.81 3.69
C ARG A 148 -7.29 4.51 5.18
N ASP A 149 -8.46 4.27 5.77
CA ASP A 149 -8.58 4.06 7.21
C ASP A 149 -7.88 2.78 7.69
N ASN A 150 -7.65 1.81 6.81
CA ASN A 150 -6.88 0.60 7.11
C ASN A 150 -5.36 0.86 7.20
N PHE A 151 -4.86 1.99 6.67
CA PHE A 151 -3.43 2.34 6.65
C PHE A 151 -3.06 3.43 7.68
N VAL A 152 -4.05 4.08 8.29
CA VAL A 152 -3.81 5.10 9.32
C VAL A 152 -3.63 4.39 10.66
N GLN A 153 -2.38 4.29 11.13
CA GLN A 153 -2.04 3.58 12.37
C GLN A 153 -2.86 4.05 13.60
N GLN A 154 -3.21 5.34 13.66
CA GLN A 154 -4.03 5.89 14.74
C GLN A 154 -5.46 5.31 14.76
N LEU A 155 -5.94 4.81 13.61
CA LEU A 155 -7.25 4.21 13.45
C LEU A 155 -7.24 2.69 13.67
N ASP A 156 -6.09 2.05 13.88
CA ASP A 156 -6.02 0.59 14.05
C ASP A 156 -6.98 0.07 15.12
N ASN A 157 -7.14 0.81 16.23
CA ASN A 157 -8.04 0.48 17.34
C ASN A 157 -9.44 1.12 17.23
N SER A 158 -9.73 1.80 16.12
CA SER A 158 -10.99 2.49 15.86
C SER A 158 -12.02 1.58 15.19
N VAL A 159 -13.29 1.99 15.24
CA VAL A 159 -14.42 1.36 14.55
C VAL A 159 -14.36 1.47 13.02
N VAL A 160 -13.42 2.27 12.48
CA VAL A 160 -13.22 2.43 11.03
C VAL A 160 -11.89 1.86 10.51
N GLY A 161 -10.97 1.45 11.41
CA GLY A 161 -9.67 0.94 10.99
C GLY A 161 -9.64 -0.55 10.70
N ILE A 162 -8.44 -1.07 10.45
CA ILE A 162 -8.22 -2.46 10.00
C ILE A 162 -8.84 -3.52 10.92
N ARG A 163 -8.88 -3.28 12.25
CA ARG A 163 -9.51 -4.22 13.20
C ARG A 163 -11.02 -4.33 12.98
N SER A 164 -11.68 -3.23 12.62
CA SER A 164 -13.10 -3.23 12.26
C SER A 164 -13.31 -4.02 10.97
N THR A 165 -12.52 -3.76 9.93
CA THR A 165 -12.57 -4.50 8.66
C THR A 165 -12.37 -6.00 8.83
N ILE A 166 -11.41 -6.42 9.67
CA ILE A 166 -11.19 -7.83 10.03
C ILE A 166 -12.39 -8.40 10.82
N THR A 167 -12.99 -7.61 11.71
CA THR A 167 -14.19 -8.02 12.45
C THR A 167 -15.37 -8.24 11.50
N ARG A 168 -15.53 -7.40 10.47
CA ARG A 168 -16.53 -7.56 9.41
C ARG A 168 -16.31 -8.86 8.61
N LEU A 169 -15.06 -9.20 8.30
CA LEU A 169 -14.73 -10.51 7.71
C LEU A 169 -15.17 -11.68 8.61
N SER A 170 -14.87 -11.59 9.92
CA SER A 170 -15.27 -12.61 10.89
C SER A 170 -16.80 -12.76 10.98
N GLN A 171 -17.54 -11.64 10.99
CA GLN A 171 -19.00 -11.64 10.97
C GLN A 171 -19.55 -12.28 9.68
N LEU A 172 -19.01 -11.91 8.53
CA LEU A 172 -19.40 -12.49 7.24
C LEU A 172 -19.16 -14.01 7.20
N LEU A 173 -18.04 -14.49 7.77
CA LEU A 173 -17.78 -15.92 7.91
C LEU A 173 -18.81 -16.57 8.84
N ARG A 174 -19.15 -15.95 9.97
CA ARG A 174 -20.13 -16.48 10.92
C ARG A 174 -21.51 -16.61 10.28
N GLU A 175 -21.92 -15.64 9.47
CA GLU A 175 -23.21 -15.64 8.78
C GLU A 175 -23.32 -16.75 7.73
N HIS A 176 -22.25 -17.03 6.99
CA HIS A 176 -22.24 -18.04 5.93
C HIS A 176 -21.79 -19.43 6.36
N ASP A 177 -20.99 -19.55 7.42
CA ASP A 177 -20.43 -20.81 7.91
C ASP A 177 -20.10 -20.74 9.42
N GLU A 178 -21.16 -20.78 10.26
CA GLU A 178 -21.02 -20.67 11.72
C GLU A 178 -20.12 -21.78 12.31
N GLU A 179 -20.16 -23.00 11.76
CA GLU A 179 -19.32 -24.11 12.23
C GLU A 179 -17.83 -23.80 12.03
N LEU A 180 -17.46 -23.37 10.81
CA LEU A 180 -16.08 -23.00 10.50
C LEU A 180 -15.62 -21.80 11.34
N TRP A 181 -16.46 -20.76 11.45
CA TRP A 181 -16.18 -19.60 12.29
C TRP A 181 -15.91 -20.01 13.74
N ARG A 182 -16.79 -20.83 14.33
CA ARG A 182 -16.65 -21.29 15.71
C ARG A 182 -15.39 -22.14 15.90
N HIS A 183 -15.05 -22.98 14.93
CA HIS A 183 -13.81 -23.77 14.97
C HIS A 183 -12.57 -22.88 14.94
N LEU A 184 -12.54 -21.86 14.08
CA LEU A 184 -11.40 -20.95 13.99
C LEU A 184 -11.23 -20.09 15.24
N GLU A 185 -12.30 -19.42 15.68
CA GLU A 185 -12.18 -18.44 16.78
C GLU A 185 -12.21 -19.08 18.18
N VAL A 186 -13.03 -20.11 18.39
CA VAL A 186 -13.27 -20.68 19.72
C VAL A 186 -12.44 -21.94 19.94
N THR A 187 -12.50 -22.90 19.02
CA THR A 187 -11.84 -24.21 19.20
C THR A 187 -10.34 -24.11 19.00
N SER A 188 -9.90 -23.63 17.83
CA SER A 188 -8.49 -23.53 17.46
C SER A 188 -7.86 -22.19 17.88
N LYS A 189 -8.67 -21.18 18.24
CA LYS A 189 -8.22 -19.85 18.72
C LYS A 189 -7.28 -19.15 17.74
N VAL A 190 -7.48 -19.35 16.44
CA VAL A 190 -6.75 -18.65 15.39
C VAL A 190 -7.35 -17.27 15.23
N ASN A 191 -6.65 -16.24 15.72
CA ASN A 191 -7.09 -14.86 15.59
C ASN A 191 -7.06 -14.43 14.10
N PRO A 192 -8.18 -13.91 13.54
CA PRO A 192 -8.23 -13.39 12.18
C PRO A 192 -7.11 -12.41 11.80
N GLN A 193 -6.62 -11.62 12.76
CA GLN A 193 -5.52 -10.68 12.53
C GLN A 193 -4.22 -11.34 12.04
N PHE A 194 -3.97 -12.61 12.38
CA PHE A 194 -2.72 -13.29 11.99
C PHE A 194 -2.67 -13.75 10.53
N TYR A 195 -3.80 -13.74 9.82
CA TYR A 195 -3.86 -14.06 8.39
C TYR A 195 -4.54 -12.96 7.58
N ALA A 196 -5.68 -12.45 8.03
CA ALA A 196 -6.51 -11.52 7.25
C ALA A 196 -5.93 -10.10 7.17
N PHE A 197 -5.07 -9.70 8.11
CA PHE A 197 -4.42 -8.39 8.08
C PHE A 197 -3.70 -8.18 6.74
N ARG A 198 -2.82 -9.12 6.37
CA ARG A 198 -2.07 -9.07 5.11
C ARG A 198 -2.99 -9.19 3.89
N TRP A 199 -3.97 -10.09 3.93
CA TRP A 199 -4.94 -10.28 2.85
C TRP A 199 -5.68 -8.98 2.49
N ILE A 200 -6.14 -8.26 3.52
CA ILE A 200 -6.94 -7.05 3.36
C ILE A 200 -6.04 -5.85 2.99
N THR A 201 -4.99 -5.61 3.78
CA THR A 201 -4.11 -4.44 3.59
C THR A 201 -3.34 -4.47 2.28
N LEU A 202 -3.09 -5.66 1.71
CA LEU A 202 -2.39 -5.80 0.44
C LEU A 202 -3.31 -6.20 -0.71
N LEU A 203 -4.64 -6.14 -0.53
CA LEU A 203 -5.63 -6.51 -1.54
C LEU A 203 -5.30 -7.84 -2.25
N LEU A 204 -4.90 -8.84 -1.46
CA LEU A 204 -4.55 -10.20 -1.89
C LEU A 204 -3.33 -10.33 -2.83
N THR A 205 -2.56 -9.26 -3.05
CA THR A 205 -1.39 -9.24 -3.97
C THR A 205 -0.25 -10.19 -3.57
N GLN A 206 -0.27 -10.73 -2.36
CA GLN A 206 0.71 -11.72 -1.89
C GLN A 206 0.12 -13.12 -1.63
N GLU A 207 -1.15 -13.35 -1.97
CA GLU A 207 -1.79 -14.68 -1.82
C GLU A 207 -1.81 -15.48 -3.12
N PHE A 208 -1.78 -14.78 -4.26
CA PHE A 208 -1.96 -15.35 -5.57
C PHE A 208 -0.80 -14.97 -6.49
N ASN A 209 -0.65 -15.70 -7.60
CA ASN A 209 0.31 -15.30 -8.63
C ASN A 209 -0.20 -14.06 -9.36
N PHE A 210 0.68 -13.39 -10.11
CA PHE A 210 0.36 -12.12 -10.77
C PHE A 210 -0.85 -12.17 -11.69
N ALA A 211 -1.01 -13.24 -12.48
CA ALA A 211 -2.15 -13.37 -13.39
C ALA A 211 -3.48 -13.53 -12.63
N ASP A 212 -3.46 -14.31 -11.55
CA ASP A 212 -4.62 -14.50 -10.68
C ASP A 212 -4.99 -13.20 -9.94
N ILE A 213 -4.00 -12.39 -9.55
CA ILE A 213 -4.22 -11.06 -8.95
C ILE A 213 -5.00 -10.17 -9.91
N LEU A 214 -4.57 -10.07 -11.18
CA LEU A 214 -5.27 -9.27 -12.18
C LEU A 214 -6.73 -9.71 -12.33
N HIS A 215 -6.97 -11.02 -12.42
CA HIS A 215 -8.33 -11.56 -12.56
C HIS A 215 -9.21 -11.31 -11.32
N ILE A 216 -8.64 -11.40 -10.12
CA ILE A 216 -9.33 -11.03 -8.88
C ILE A 216 -9.66 -9.53 -8.90
N TRP A 217 -8.70 -8.70 -9.31
CA TRP A 217 -8.83 -7.24 -9.34
C TRP A 217 -9.87 -6.75 -10.36
N ASP A 218 -10.02 -7.41 -11.50
CA ASP A 218 -11.12 -7.15 -12.43
C ASP A 218 -12.48 -7.22 -11.73
N THR A 219 -12.64 -8.19 -10.82
CA THR A 219 -13.87 -8.34 -10.04
C THR A 219 -13.96 -7.30 -8.92
N LEU A 220 -12.87 -7.02 -8.19
CA LEU A 220 -12.89 -6.01 -7.13
C LEU A 220 -13.26 -4.62 -7.65
N LEU A 221 -12.71 -4.23 -8.80
CA LEU A 221 -12.87 -2.88 -9.35
C LEU A 221 -14.19 -2.70 -10.11
N SER A 222 -14.80 -3.78 -10.63
CA SER A 222 -16.07 -3.71 -11.37
C SER A 222 -17.32 -3.90 -10.50
N ASP A 223 -17.16 -4.30 -9.24
CA ASP A 223 -18.28 -4.60 -8.36
C ASP A 223 -19.01 -3.32 -7.91
N PRO A 224 -20.35 -3.23 -8.06
CA PRO A 224 -21.11 -2.05 -7.66
C PRO A 224 -21.15 -1.81 -6.13
N ASP A 225 -20.93 -2.86 -5.32
CA ASP A 225 -20.83 -2.71 -3.85
C ASP A 225 -19.47 -2.12 -3.42
N GLY A 226 -18.54 -2.01 -4.38
CA GLY A 226 -17.22 -1.42 -4.21
C GLY A 226 -16.11 -2.44 -3.89
N PRO A 227 -14.84 -2.02 -3.98
CA PRO A 227 -13.69 -2.90 -3.81
C PRO A 227 -13.58 -3.54 -2.44
N GLN A 228 -13.92 -2.81 -1.37
CA GLN A 228 -13.78 -3.31 0.00
C GLN A 228 -14.78 -4.44 0.31
N GLU A 229 -16.06 -4.28 -0.08
CA GLU A 229 -17.07 -5.32 0.14
C GLU A 229 -16.74 -6.58 -0.65
N THR A 230 -16.29 -6.41 -1.89
CA THR A 230 -15.86 -7.51 -2.76
C THR A 230 -14.66 -8.24 -2.19
N LEU A 231 -13.66 -7.50 -1.71
CA LEU A 231 -12.48 -8.06 -1.05
C LEU A 231 -12.86 -8.91 0.17
N LEU A 232 -13.79 -8.44 1.01
CA LEU A 232 -14.27 -9.20 2.17
C LEU A 232 -14.99 -10.50 1.74
N ARG A 233 -15.81 -10.46 0.69
CA ARG A 233 -16.45 -11.65 0.13
C ARG A 233 -15.44 -12.65 -0.42
N VAL A 234 -14.40 -12.18 -1.13
CA VAL A 234 -13.31 -13.04 -1.63
C VAL A 234 -12.54 -13.67 -0.46
N CYS A 235 -12.17 -12.89 0.55
CA CYS A 235 -11.52 -13.40 1.76
C CYS A 235 -12.38 -14.45 2.49
N CYS A 236 -13.69 -14.24 2.58
CA CYS A 236 -14.61 -15.23 3.16
C CYS A 236 -14.67 -16.51 2.32
N ALA A 237 -14.76 -16.37 0.98
CA ALA A 237 -14.76 -17.51 0.07
C ALA A 237 -13.46 -18.31 0.15
N MET A 238 -12.32 -17.64 0.32
CA MET A 238 -11.04 -18.30 0.55
C MET A 238 -11.11 -19.25 1.76
N LEU A 239 -11.70 -18.81 2.88
CA LEU A 239 -11.86 -19.64 4.08
C LEU A 239 -12.80 -20.83 3.85
N VAL A 240 -13.95 -20.58 3.23
CA VAL A 240 -14.98 -21.61 2.98
C VAL A 240 -14.47 -22.70 2.02
N LEU A 241 -13.69 -22.35 0.99
CA LEU A 241 -13.15 -23.33 0.05
C LEU A 241 -12.21 -24.34 0.70
N ILE A 242 -11.47 -23.94 1.74
CA ILE A 242 -10.55 -24.83 2.47
C ILE A 242 -11.15 -25.35 3.79
N ARG A 243 -12.46 -25.14 4.02
CA ARG A 243 -13.19 -25.53 5.25
C ARG A 243 -12.82 -26.91 5.77
N LYS A 244 -12.87 -27.94 4.92
CA LYS A 244 -12.60 -29.33 5.33
C LYS A 244 -11.22 -29.49 5.97
N ARG A 245 -10.22 -28.78 5.46
CA ARG A 245 -8.85 -28.81 6.00
C ARG A 245 -8.76 -28.02 7.30
N LEU A 246 -9.45 -26.88 7.38
CA LEU A 246 -9.48 -26.05 8.59
C LEU A 246 -10.16 -26.73 9.78
N LEU A 247 -11.31 -27.38 9.53
CA LEU A 247 -12.05 -28.13 10.57
C LEU A 247 -11.26 -29.35 11.09
N ALA A 248 -10.45 -29.97 10.25
CA ALA A 248 -9.58 -31.07 10.65
C ALA A 248 -8.28 -30.62 11.34
N GLY A 249 -7.91 -29.35 11.19
CA GLY A 249 -6.66 -28.79 11.68
C GLY A 249 -6.76 -28.19 13.08
N ASP A 250 -5.60 -28.11 13.74
CA ASP A 250 -5.34 -27.40 14.99
C ASP A 250 -4.84 -25.97 14.72
N PHE A 251 -4.51 -25.22 15.79
CA PHE A 251 -4.00 -23.84 15.69
C PHE A 251 -2.84 -23.71 14.69
N THR A 252 -1.81 -24.55 14.82
CA THR A 252 -0.56 -24.44 14.05
C THR A 252 -0.79 -24.79 12.58
N SER A 253 -1.50 -25.88 12.30
CA SER A 253 -1.79 -26.30 10.93
C SER A 253 -2.72 -25.32 10.20
N ASN A 254 -3.73 -24.80 10.90
CA ASN A 254 -4.64 -23.78 10.34
C ASN A 254 -3.92 -22.47 10.06
N LEU A 255 -3.12 -21.98 11.01
CA LEU A 255 -2.37 -20.73 10.80
C LEU A 255 -1.40 -20.86 9.62
N LYS A 256 -0.67 -21.98 9.52
CA LYS A 256 0.23 -22.24 8.39
C LYS A 256 -0.53 -22.30 7.06
N LEU A 257 -1.69 -22.95 7.04
CA LEU A 257 -2.52 -23.04 5.85
C LEU A 257 -3.05 -21.67 5.39
N LEU A 258 -3.40 -20.79 6.33
CA LEU A 258 -3.91 -19.45 6.04
C LEU A 258 -2.81 -18.46 5.65
N GLN A 259 -1.61 -18.60 6.22
CA GLN A 259 -0.45 -17.77 5.83
C GLN A 259 0.20 -18.21 4.51
N SER A 260 -0.12 -19.42 4.04
CA SER A 260 0.35 -19.96 2.76
C SER A 260 -0.82 -20.63 2.04
N TYR A 261 -1.70 -19.79 1.51
CA TYR A 261 -2.95 -20.22 0.90
C TYR A 261 -2.69 -21.18 -0.28
N PRO A 262 -3.42 -22.31 -0.37
CA PRO A 262 -3.19 -23.28 -1.44
C PRO A 262 -3.64 -22.75 -2.80
N THR A 263 -2.98 -23.22 -3.86
CA THR A 263 -3.40 -22.96 -5.24
C THR A 263 -4.86 -23.33 -5.44
N THR A 264 -5.64 -22.41 -6.00
CA THR A 264 -7.09 -22.51 -6.09
C THR A 264 -7.55 -22.02 -7.46
N ASN A 265 -8.66 -22.57 -7.97
CA ASN A 265 -9.28 -22.08 -9.19
C ASN A 265 -9.95 -20.72 -8.92
N ILE A 266 -9.41 -19.65 -9.51
CA ILE A 266 -9.88 -18.28 -9.27
C ILE A 266 -11.33 -18.07 -9.73
N SER A 267 -11.72 -18.60 -10.89
CA SER A 267 -13.12 -18.49 -11.35
C SER A 267 -14.09 -19.13 -10.36
N HIS A 268 -13.74 -20.27 -9.76
CA HIS A 268 -14.55 -20.90 -8.73
C HIS A 268 -14.55 -20.11 -7.42
N LEU A 269 -13.40 -19.55 -7.02
CA LEU A 269 -13.29 -18.65 -5.86
C LEU A 269 -14.21 -17.43 -6.00
N LEU A 270 -14.14 -16.74 -7.13
CA LEU A 270 -14.96 -15.57 -7.43
C LEU A 270 -16.46 -15.93 -7.52
N TYR A 271 -16.79 -17.10 -8.09
CA TYR A 271 -18.16 -17.61 -8.10
C TYR A 271 -18.71 -17.84 -6.69
N VAL A 272 -17.92 -18.43 -5.79
CA VAL A 272 -18.32 -18.62 -4.38
C VAL A 272 -18.42 -17.27 -3.66
N ALA A 273 -17.48 -16.36 -3.86
CA ALA A 273 -17.52 -15.01 -3.28
C ALA A 273 -18.78 -14.25 -3.68
N ASN A 274 -19.19 -14.34 -4.95
CA ASN A 274 -20.40 -13.68 -5.43
C ASN A 274 -21.69 -14.25 -4.81
N LYS A 275 -21.70 -15.51 -4.35
CA LYS A 275 -22.84 -16.08 -3.60
C LYS A 275 -23.02 -15.48 -2.22
N PHE A 276 -21.98 -14.85 -1.67
CA PHE A 276 -22.05 -14.14 -0.39
C PHE A 276 -22.53 -12.70 -0.54
N ARG A 277 -22.87 -12.27 -1.76
CA ARG A 277 -23.61 -11.01 -1.94
C ARG A 277 -24.97 -11.19 -1.27
N VAL A 278 -25.18 -10.46 -0.18
CA VAL A 278 -26.47 -10.41 0.50
C VAL A 278 -27.49 -9.91 -0.51
N GLN A 279 -28.52 -10.70 -0.80
CA GLN A 279 -29.69 -10.17 -1.49
C GLN A 279 -30.35 -9.20 -0.51
N SER A 280 -30.16 -7.91 -0.72
CA SER A 280 -31.02 -6.89 -0.14
C SER A 280 -32.44 -7.18 -0.62
N VAL A 281 -33.22 -7.84 0.24
CA VAL A 281 -34.68 -7.95 0.14
C VAL A 281 -35.29 -6.61 0.50
#